data_AF-A0AAE0FEM0-F1
#
_entry.id   AF-A0AAE0FEM0-F1
#
_cell.length_a   1.000
_cell.length_b   1.000
_cell.length_c   1.000
_cell.angle_alpha   90.00
_cell.angle_beta   90.00
_cell.angle_gamma   90.00
#
_symmetry.space_group_name_H-M   'P 1'
#
loop_
_entity.id
_entity.type
_entity.pdbx_description
1 polymer ?
#
loop_
_entity_poly.entity_id
_entity_poly.type
_entity_poly.pdbx_seq_one_letter_code
_entity_poly.pdbx_strand_id
1 'polypeptide(L)'
;MKPAWDKLMDEYKGHKSILIADVDCTAAGKPLCEANGVQGYPTIKYGDPSALEDYKGGRDADALSKFAKTLKPSCSPSNLDLCDDDKKKQITDLQALSDADLESAIKEKEAELEAAEETFKSEVEKLQKKYESLKEEKETVQAAVKESGLGLMKAVKAAK
;
A
#
# COMPACT_ATOMS: atom_id res chain seq x y z
N MET A 1 17.58 1.28 -1.72
CA MET A 1 16.80 1.16 -2.97
C MET A 1 17.15 2.25 -3.97
N LYS A 2 17.19 3.53 -3.58
CA LYS A 2 17.39 4.66 -4.50
C LYS A 2 18.50 4.48 -5.56
N PRO A 3 19.74 4.07 -5.24
CA PRO A 3 20.78 3.89 -6.28
C PRO A 3 20.44 2.83 -7.34
N ALA A 4 19.73 1.76 -6.95
CA ALA A 4 19.27 0.73 -7.90
C ALA A 4 18.13 1.24 -8.79
N TRP A 5 17.24 2.07 -8.22
CA TRP A 5 16.13 2.69 -8.94
C TRP A 5 16.63 3.73 -9.95
N ASP A 6 17.57 4.59 -9.54
CA ASP A 6 18.17 5.62 -10.40
C ASP A 6 18.84 4.96 -11.63
N LYS A 7 19.61 3.88 -11.42
CA LYS A 7 20.20 3.10 -12.52
C LYS A 7 19.14 2.52 -13.48
N LEU A 8 18.03 2.02 -12.94
CA LEU A 8 16.94 1.47 -13.75
C LEU A 8 16.24 2.55 -14.57
N MET A 9 16.00 3.73 -13.99
CA MET A 9 15.46 4.89 -14.71
C MET A 9 16.36 5.31 -15.87
N ASP A 10 17.69 5.32 -15.65
CA ASP A 10 18.64 5.61 -16.73
C ASP A 10 18.63 4.55 -17.83
N GLU A 11 18.54 3.26 -17.49
CA GLU A 11 18.49 2.15 -18.46
C GLU A 11 17.25 2.22 -19.37
N TYR A 12 16.10 2.63 -18.82
CA TYR A 12 14.82 2.72 -19.53
C TYR A 12 14.49 4.13 -20.03
N LYS A 13 15.43 5.07 -19.95
CA LYS A 13 15.22 6.45 -20.39
C LYS A 13 14.90 6.52 -21.88
N GLY A 14 13.71 6.99 -22.22
CA GLY A 14 13.25 7.07 -23.61
C GLY A 14 12.83 5.72 -24.22
N HIS A 15 12.67 4.68 -23.39
CA HIS A 15 12.11 3.41 -23.85
C HIS A 15 10.66 3.61 -24.32
N LYS A 16 10.29 2.99 -25.44
CA LYS A 16 9.02 3.27 -26.12
C LYS A 16 7.77 2.81 -25.37
N SER A 17 7.91 1.78 -24.54
CA SER A 17 6.76 1.10 -23.90
C SER A 17 6.89 0.92 -22.39
N ILE A 18 8.00 1.35 -21.78
CA ILE A 18 8.25 1.17 -20.34
C ILE A 18 8.74 2.50 -19.80
N LEU A 19 8.01 3.04 -18.84
CA LEU A 19 8.38 4.21 -18.07
C LEU A 19 8.73 3.75 -16.66
N ILE A 20 9.92 4.12 -16.20
CA ILE A 20 10.31 4.01 -14.79
C ILE A 20 10.37 5.44 -14.26
N ALA A 21 9.57 5.74 -13.23
CA ALA A 21 9.46 7.06 -12.64
C ALA A 21 9.33 6.96 -11.13
N ASP A 22 9.67 8.04 -10.43
CA ASP A 22 9.43 8.22 -9.01
C ASP A 22 8.51 9.44 -8.76
N VAL A 23 7.75 9.38 -7.68
CA VAL A 23 6.86 10.45 -7.23
C VAL A 23 7.19 10.77 -5.79
N ASP A 24 7.40 12.05 -5.49
CA ASP A 24 7.54 12.51 -4.11
C ASP A 24 6.17 12.66 -3.45
N CYS A 25 5.76 11.60 -2.78
CA CYS A 25 4.51 11.54 -2.02
C CYS A 25 4.53 12.35 -0.71
N THR A 26 5.64 13.00 -0.36
CA THR A 26 5.73 13.88 0.82
C THR A 26 5.50 15.36 0.49
N ALA A 27 5.48 15.70 -0.79
CA ALA A 27 5.28 17.05 -1.29
C ALA A 27 4.06 17.10 -2.24
N ALA A 28 4.22 17.70 -3.43
CA ALA A 28 3.14 17.88 -4.40
C ALA A 28 2.55 16.56 -4.94
N GLY A 29 3.26 15.44 -4.82
CA GLY A 29 2.79 14.12 -5.28
C GLY A 29 1.84 13.43 -4.30
N LYS A 30 1.63 13.97 -3.10
CA LYS A 30 0.81 13.34 -2.06
C LYS A 30 -0.60 12.93 -2.55
N PRO A 31 -1.39 13.78 -3.23
CA PRO A 31 -2.73 13.39 -3.69
C PRO A 31 -2.71 12.21 -4.67
N LEU A 32 -1.72 12.16 -5.56
CA LEU A 32 -1.56 11.05 -6.50
C LEU A 32 -1.23 9.74 -5.77
N CYS A 33 -0.39 9.81 -4.74
CA CYS A 33 0.00 8.66 -3.95
C CYS A 33 -1.16 8.12 -3.10
N GLU A 34 -1.94 9.01 -2.48
CA GLU A 34 -3.16 8.67 -1.74
C GLU A 34 -4.21 8.02 -2.68
N ALA A 35 -4.47 8.64 -3.85
CA ALA A 35 -5.39 8.09 -4.85
C ALA A 35 -4.98 6.71 -5.37
N ASN A 36 -3.69 6.39 -5.33
CA ASN A 36 -3.16 5.07 -5.70
C ASN A 36 -3.00 4.11 -4.50
N GLY A 37 -3.49 4.47 -3.31
CA GLY A 37 -3.42 3.64 -2.11
C GLY A 37 -2.00 3.42 -1.57
N VAL A 38 -1.10 4.40 -1.74
CA VAL A 38 0.26 4.34 -1.20
C VAL A 38 0.25 4.72 0.28
N GLN A 39 0.33 3.72 1.15
CA GLN A 39 0.25 3.89 2.60
C GLN A 39 1.61 3.98 3.32
N GLY A 40 2.71 3.72 2.61
CA GLY A 40 4.04 3.72 3.20
C GLY A 40 5.15 3.79 2.16
N TYR A 41 6.32 4.29 2.56
CA TYR A 41 7.44 4.53 1.64
C TYR A 41 8.64 3.62 1.95
N PRO A 42 9.35 3.13 0.92
CA PRO A 42 8.98 3.19 -0.51
C PRO A 42 7.91 2.17 -0.88
N THR A 43 6.98 2.55 -1.76
CA THR A 43 6.04 1.62 -2.44
C THR A 43 6.34 1.64 -3.93
N ILE A 44 6.36 0.46 -4.55
CA ILE A 44 6.56 0.30 -6.00
C ILE A 44 5.26 -0.25 -6.55
N LYS A 45 4.78 0.38 -7.62
CA LYS A 45 3.65 -0.09 -8.40
C LYS A 45 4.04 -0.21 -9.87
N TYR A 46 3.30 -1.01 -10.62
CA TYR A 46 3.54 -1.26 -12.04
C TYR A 46 2.22 -1.50 -12.78
N GLY A 47 2.24 -1.37 -14.11
CA GLY A 47 1.08 -1.62 -14.95
C GLY A 47 0.64 -0.38 -15.72
N ASP A 48 -0.64 -0.33 -16.07
CA ASP A 48 -1.24 0.84 -16.71
C ASP A 48 -1.36 1.99 -15.68
N PRO A 49 -1.08 3.25 -16.04
CA PRO A 49 -1.24 4.38 -15.14
C PRO A 49 -2.64 4.50 -14.52
N SER A 50 -3.66 3.96 -15.18
CA SER A 50 -5.06 3.97 -14.73
C SER A 50 -5.40 2.76 -13.84
N ALA A 51 -4.54 1.74 -13.79
CA ALA A 51 -4.78 0.47 -13.10
C ALA A 51 -3.47 -0.13 -12.59
N LEU A 52 -2.81 0.57 -11.67
CA LEU A 52 -1.52 0.16 -11.12
C LEU A 52 -1.64 -0.98 -10.08
N GLU A 53 -0.82 -2.00 -10.25
CA GLU A 53 -0.69 -3.14 -9.34
C GLU A 53 0.49 -2.98 -8.36
N ASP A 54 0.38 -3.57 -7.18
CA ASP A 54 1.45 -3.58 -6.18
C ASP A 54 2.60 -4.51 -6.57
N TYR A 55 3.83 -3.99 -6.62
CA TYR A 55 5.02 -4.81 -6.75
C TYR A 55 5.44 -5.38 -5.39
N LYS A 56 5.44 -6.72 -5.28
CA LYS A 56 5.86 -7.45 -4.06
C LYS A 56 7.20 -8.20 -4.23
N GLY A 57 7.92 -7.99 -5.34
CA GLY A 57 9.18 -8.68 -5.60
C GLY A 57 10.41 -8.07 -4.90
N GLY A 58 11.58 -8.63 -5.22
CA GLY A 58 12.88 -8.15 -4.70
C GLY A 58 13.19 -6.71 -5.13
N ARG A 59 13.86 -5.94 -4.27
CA ARG A 59 14.09 -4.49 -4.46
C ARG A 59 15.57 -4.14 -4.72
N ASP A 60 16.41 -5.14 -4.91
CA ASP A 60 17.76 -4.96 -5.43
C ASP A 60 17.74 -4.73 -6.95
N ALA A 61 18.86 -4.26 -7.49
CA ALA A 61 18.98 -3.89 -8.89
C ALA A 61 18.70 -5.07 -9.85
N ASP A 62 19.11 -6.28 -9.49
CA ASP A 62 18.96 -7.46 -10.34
C ASP A 62 17.50 -7.91 -10.39
N ALA A 63 16.82 -7.94 -9.24
CA ALA A 63 15.41 -8.27 -9.15
C ALA A 63 14.55 -7.26 -9.94
N LEU A 64 14.81 -5.95 -9.77
CA LEU A 64 14.08 -4.90 -10.47
C LEU A 64 14.34 -4.93 -11.98
N SER A 65 15.59 -5.10 -12.43
CA SER A 65 15.92 -5.21 -13.85
C SER A 65 15.28 -6.45 -14.49
N LYS A 66 15.29 -7.59 -13.78
CA LYS A 66 14.60 -8.81 -14.24
C LYS A 66 13.10 -8.58 -14.37
N PHE A 67 12.47 -7.94 -13.39
CA PHE A 67 11.05 -7.64 -13.44
C PHE A 67 10.71 -6.67 -14.56
N ALA A 68 11.46 -5.58 -14.72
CA ALA A 68 11.26 -4.59 -15.79
C ALA A 68 11.30 -5.25 -17.18
N LYS A 69 12.17 -6.24 -17.39
CA LYS A 69 12.25 -7.02 -18.65
C LYS A 69 11.03 -7.90 -18.91
N THR A 70 10.25 -8.23 -17.89
CA THR A 70 8.98 -8.96 -18.05
C THR A 70 7.80 -8.05 -18.35
N LEU A 71 7.95 -6.73 -18.13
CA LEU A 71 6.89 -5.77 -18.42
C LEU A 71 6.62 -5.73 -19.92
N LYS A 72 5.37 -5.98 -20.26
CA LYS A 72 4.80 -5.84 -21.60
C LYS A 72 3.65 -4.84 -21.49
N PRO A 73 3.15 -4.31 -22.62
CA PRO A 73 1.89 -3.58 -22.60
C PRO A 73 0.85 -4.41 -21.85
N SER A 74 0.18 -3.79 -20.88
CA SER A 74 -0.84 -4.45 -20.08
C SER A 74 -2.17 -4.46 -20.82
N CYS A 75 -3.03 -5.40 -20.43
CA CYS A 75 -4.46 -5.32 -20.73
C CYS A 75 -4.99 -3.92 -20.39
N SER A 76 -5.56 -3.24 -21.37
CA SER A 76 -6.15 -1.91 -21.23
C SER A 76 -7.17 -1.66 -22.35
N PRO A 77 -7.99 -0.59 -22.28
CA PRO A 77 -8.91 -0.24 -23.36
C PRO A 77 -8.24 -0.04 -24.72
N SER A 78 -6.95 0.31 -24.74
CA SER A 78 -6.15 0.48 -25.95
C SER A 78 -5.46 -0.80 -26.43
N ASN A 79 -5.38 -1.84 -25.59
CA ASN A 79 -4.74 -3.14 -25.86
C ASN A 79 -5.66 -4.29 -25.45
N LEU A 80 -6.89 -4.30 -25.95
CA LEU A 80 -7.91 -5.30 -25.58
C LEU A 80 -7.46 -6.72 -25.89
N ASP A 81 -6.64 -6.94 -26.91
CA ASP A 81 -6.08 -8.24 -27.28
C ASP A 81 -5.25 -8.89 -26.15
N LEU A 82 -4.70 -8.07 -25.25
CA LEU A 82 -3.89 -8.51 -24.11
C LEU A 82 -4.72 -8.84 -22.86
N CYS A 83 -6.04 -8.66 -22.92
CA CYS A 83 -6.97 -8.96 -21.83
C CYS A 83 -7.51 -10.40 -21.92
N ASP A 84 -7.74 -11.01 -20.75
CA ASP A 84 -8.58 -12.21 -20.66
C ASP A 84 -10.06 -11.88 -20.96
N ASP A 85 -10.88 -12.90 -21.19
CA ASP A 85 -12.27 -12.72 -21.65
C ASP A 85 -13.13 -11.95 -20.63
N ASP A 86 -12.87 -12.13 -19.35
CA ASP A 86 -13.58 -11.44 -18.27
C ASP A 86 -13.25 -9.94 -18.28
N LYS A 87 -11.96 -9.59 -18.36
CA LYS A 87 -11.51 -8.20 -18.45
C LYS A 87 -11.96 -7.53 -19.74
N LYS A 88 -11.92 -8.25 -20.87
CA LYS A 88 -12.44 -7.74 -22.14
C LYS A 88 -13.90 -7.34 -22.00
N LYS A 89 -14.72 -8.24 -21.44
CA LYS A 89 -16.14 -7.99 -21.23
C LYS A 89 -16.36 -6.78 -20.32
N GLN A 90 -15.64 -6.70 -19.21
CA GLN A 90 -15.72 -5.54 -18.31
C GLN A 90 -15.38 -4.23 -19.04
N ILE A 91 -14.28 -4.20 -19.79
CA ILE A 91 -13.88 -3.00 -20.52
C ILE A 91 -14.94 -2.64 -21.58
N THR A 92 -15.48 -3.60 -22.33
CA THR A 92 -16.50 -3.32 -23.34
C THR A 92 -17.82 -2.84 -22.71
N ASP A 93 -18.22 -3.41 -21.58
CA ASP A 93 -19.42 -3.00 -20.85
C ASP A 93 -19.25 -1.55 -20.33
N LEU A 94 -18.06 -1.21 -19.81
CA LEU A 94 -17.73 0.15 -19.37
C LEU A 94 -17.64 1.13 -20.55
N GLN A 95 -17.06 0.74 -21.68
CA GLN A 95 -17.00 1.56 -22.89
C GLN A 95 -18.38 1.82 -23.52
N ALA A 96 -19.38 1.00 -23.21
CA ALA A 96 -20.75 1.20 -23.67
C ALA A 96 -21.53 2.23 -22.82
N LEU A 97 -21.01 2.62 -21.65
CA LEU A 97 -21.59 3.67 -20.82
C LEU A 97 -21.29 5.05 -21.41
N SER A 98 -22.14 6.03 -21.10
CA SER A 98 -21.85 7.43 -21.45
C SER A 98 -20.74 7.98 -20.55
N ASP A 99 -20.04 9.02 -21.02
CA ASP A 99 -19.01 9.70 -20.22
C ASP A 99 -19.57 10.19 -18.86
N ALA A 100 -20.83 10.64 -18.84
CA ALA A 100 -21.50 11.09 -17.62
C ALA A 100 -21.80 9.94 -16.65
N ASP A 101 -22.17 8.77 -17.16
CA ASP A 101 -22.40 7.58 -16.34
C ASP A 101 -21.08 7.03 -15.79
N LEU A 102 -20.02 7.02 -16.61
CA LEU A 102 -18.67 6.66 -16.18
C LEU A 102 -18.16 7.60 -15.10
N GLU A 103 -18.29 8.92 -15.28
CA GLU A 103 -17.88 9.90 -14.29
C GLU A 103 -18.63 9.73 -12.96
N SER A 104 -19.93 9.43 -13.03
CA SER A 104 -20.75 9.16 -11.84
C SER A 104 -20.32 7.89 -11.12
N ALA A 105 -20.09 6.80 -11.87
CA ALA A 105 -19.60 5.54 -11.31
C ALA A 105 -18.20 5.66 -10.69
N ILE A 106 -17.29 6.43 -11.32
CA ILE A 106 -15.96 6.72 -10.79
C ILE A 106 -16.09 7.46 -9.46
N LYS A 107 -16.87 8.55 -9.40
CA LYS A 107 -17.08 9.32 -8.16
C LYS A 107 -17.66 8.47 -7.03
N GLU A 108 -18.62 7.60 -7.34
CA GLU A 108 -19.19 6.69 -6.34
C GLU A 108 -18.12 5.74 -5.78
N LYS A 109 -17.28 5.14 -6.63
CA LYS A 109 -16.22 4.24 -6.20
C LYS A 109 -15.07 4.94 -5.49
N GLU A 110 -14.71 6.14 -5.91
CA GLU A 110 -13.73 6.98 -5.20
C GLU A 110 -14.26 7.36 -3.80
N ALA A 111 -15.54 7.72 -3.68
CA ALA A 111 -16.17 8.02 -2.39
C ALA A 111 -16.24 6.79 -1.47
N GLU A 112 -16.52 5.59 -2.02
CA GLU A 112 -16.45 4.33 -1.27
C GLU A 112 -15.03 4.06 -0.72
N LEU A 113 -13.99 4.32 -1.53
CA LEU A 113 -12.60 4.18 -1.11
C LEU A 113 -12.22 5.19 -0.02
N GLU A 114 -12.59 6.46 -0.18
CA GLU A 114 -12.34 7.51 0.80
C GLU A 114 -13.02 7.19 2.14
N ALA A 115 -14.29 6.78 2.11
CA ALA A 115 -15.02 6.38 3.31
C ALA A 115 -14.38 5.16 4.01
N ALA A 116 -13.86 4.20 3.25
CA ALA A 116 -13.13 3.06 3.81
C ALA A 116 -11.81 3.49 4.49
N GLU A 117 -11.07 4.44 3.90
CA GLU A 117 -9.84 4.98 4.48
C GLU A 117 -10.12 5.80 5.76
N GLU A 118 -11.16 6.65 5.77
CA GLU A 118 -11.58 7.38 6.96
C GLU A 118 -11.97 6.43 8.11
N THR A 119 -12.73 5.38 7.78
CA THR A 119 -13.12 4.34 8.74
C THR A 119 -11.87 3.67 9.31
N PHE A 120 -10.93 3.26 8.45
CA PHE A 120 -9.68 2.65 8.88
C PHE A 120 -8.89 3.58 9.82
N LYS A 121 -8.73 4.85 9.45
CA LYS A 121 -8.03 5.85 10.27
C LYS A 121 -8.68 6.02 11.65
N SER A 122 -10.01 6.11 11.69
CA SER A 122 -10.77 6.22 12.95
C SER A 122 -10.52 5.01 13.87
N GLU A 123 -10.56 3.79 13.32
CA GLU A 123 -10.32 2.57 14.10
C GLU A 123 -8.86 2.44 14.56
N VAL A 124 -7.90 2.90 13.75
CA VAL A 124 -6.47 2.96 14.15
C VAL A 124 -6.28 3.91 15.34
N GLU A 125 -6.88 5.09 15.33
CA GLU A 125 -6.81 6.04 16.46
C GLU A 125 -7.42 5.47 17.75
N LYS A 126 -8.56 4.77 17.64
CA LYS A 126 -9.17 4.06 18.78
C LYS A 126 -8.25 2.98 19.33
N LEU A 127 -7.62 2.20 18.43
CA LEU A 127 -6.70 1.13 18.80
C LEU A 127 -5.45 1.68 19.50
N GLN A 128 -4.90 2.81 19.05
CA GLN A 128 -3.76 3.48 19.67
C GLN A 128 -4.08 3.93 21.10
N LYS A 129 -5.22 4.59 21.31
CA LYS A 129 -5.67 5.00 22.66
C LYS A 129 -5.85 3.79 23.58
N LYS A 130 -6.42 2.71 23.07
CA LYS A 130 -6.59 1.47 23.82
C LYS A 130 -5.24 0.84 24.18
N TYR A 131 -4.28 0.85 23.26
CA TYR A 131 -2.93 0.35 23.51
C TYR A 131 -2.23 1.12 24.63
N GLU A 132 -2.29 2.45 24.62
CA GLU A 132 -1.70 3.29 25.66
C GLU A 132 -2.32 3.02 27.03
N SER A 133 -3.65 2.96 27.12
CA SER A 133 -4.36 2.63 28.36
C SER A 133 -3.98 1.25 28.90
N LEU A 134 -3.94 0.23 28.05
CA LEU A 134 -3.54 -1.12 28.46
C LEU A 134 -2.07 -1.19 28.90
N LYS A 135 -1.21 -0.38 28.30
CA LYS A 135 0.21 -0.29 28.69
C LYS A 135 0.33 0.31 30.10
N GLU A 136 -0.36 1.42 30.39
CA GLU A 136 -0.37 2.05 31.71
C GLU A 136 -0.94 1.12 32.80
N GLU A 137 -2.04 0.42 32.50
CA GLU A 137 -2.63 -0.55 33.41
C GLU A 137 -1.66 -1.70 33.70
N LYS A 138 -1.02 -2.25 32.65
CA LYS A 138 0.02 -3.28 32.80
C LYS A 138 1.17 -2.81 33.68
N GLU A 139 1.69 -1.60 33.48
CA GLU A 139 2.79 -1.05 34.28
C GLU A 139 2.38 -0.87 35.75
N THR A 140 1.16 -0.40 36.00
CA THR A 140 0.58 -0.26 37.35
C THR A 140 0.48 -1.61 38.05
N VAL A 141 -0.06 -2.63 37.38
CA VAL A 141 -0.16 -3.99 37.93
C VAL A 141 1.23 -4.56 38.21
N GLN A 142 2.20 -4.36 37.31
CA GLN A 142 3.57 -4.82 37.53
C GLN A 142 4.23 -4.16 38.73
N ALA A 143 4.01 -2.85 38.93
CA ALA A 143 4.51 -2.13 40.10
C ALA A 143 3.88 -2.69 41.39
N ALA A 144 2.55 -2.82 41.43
CA ALA A 144 1.83 -3.37 42.59
C ALA A 144 2.29 -4.81 42.94
N VAL A 145 2.51 -5.66 41.94
CA VAL A 145 3.02 -7.03 42.15
C VAL A 145 4.47 -7.05 42.66
N LYS A 146 5.32 -6.10 42.23
CA LYS A 146 6.67 -5.97 42.77
C LYS A 146 6.63 -5.52 44.23
N GLU A 147 5.77 -4.56 44.54
CA GLU A 147 5.57 -4.02 45.90
C GLU A 147 4.89 -5.01 46.85
N SER A 148 4.08 -5.95 46.34
CA SER A 148 3.39 -6.97 47.15
C SER A 148 4.34 -7.96 47.83
N GLY A 149 5.66 -7.76 47.70
CA GLY A 149 6.67 -8.67 48.25
C GLY A 149 6.75 -9.99 47.50
N LEU A 150 6.29 -10.07 46.24
CA LEU A 150 6.37 -11.30 45.44
C LEU A 150 7.80 -11.88 45.40
N GLY A 151 8.82 -11.01 45.34
CA GLY A 151 10.21 -11.43 45.43
C GLY A 151 10.55 -12.14 46.74
N LEU A 152 10.07 -11.59 47.87
CA LEU A 152 10.24 -12.19 49.20
C LEU A 152 9.45 -13.50 49.33
N MET A 153 8.21 -13.56 48.82
CA MET A 153 7.42 -14.79 48.80
C MET A 153 8.15 -15.92 48.05
N LYS A 154 8.76 -15.61 46.90
CA LYS A 154 9.59 -16.55 46.14
C LYS A 154 10.84 -16.97 46.91
N ALA A 155 11.54 -16.02 47.55
CA ALA A 155 12.74 -16.30 48.34
C ALA A 155 12.44 -17.21 49.55
N VAL A 156 11.36 -16.94 50.29
CA VAL A 156 10.91 -17.75 51.42
C VAL A 156 10.56 -19.17 50.98
N LYS A 157 9.92 -19.36 49.83
CA LYS A 157 9.62 -20.69 49.29
C LYS A 157 10.89 -21.47 48.92
N ALA A 158 11.89 -20.80 48.36
CA ALA A 158 13.15 -21.45 47.94
C ALA A 158 14.04 -21.88 49.13
N ALA A 159 13.85 -21.29 50.31
CA ALA A 159 14.60 -21.61 51.52
C ALA A 159 13.97 -22.74 52.37
N LYS A 160 12.83 -23.28 51.95
CA LYS A 160 12.18 -24.46 52.54
C LYS A 160 12.59 -25.72 51.78
#